data_AF-A0A7V6DD89-F1
#
_entry.id   AF-A0A7V6DD89-F1
#
_cell.length_a   1.000
_cell.length_b   1.000
_cell.length_c   1.000
_cell.angle_alpha   90.00
_cell.angle_beta   90.00
_cell.angle_gamma   90.00
#
_symmetry.space_group_name_H-M   'P 1'
#
loop_
_entity.id
_entity.type
_entity.pdbx_description
1 polymer ?
#
loop_
_entity_poly.entity_id
_entity_poly.type
_entity_poly.pdbx_seq_one_letter_code
_entity_poly.pdbx_strand_id
1 'polypeptide(L)'
;MRYYTAFWSSVWLWLAWLVAASNAHADRVVLSPSGYNLPPGSLKLEVARRESQGGLTYYWLNLGLVGGLEIETARAETSARQIDSLSVQINLLPDIGFTPAVSVGVRDAGDKTPNGSALYVAVAHRLPYMPPNPFIEEMYLFGGLGVGGIRGLFAGAEIRTPYRLGLTAEYDSRAWNVVLSWEPVPLVRLRLYQLDGETYYGASLALSL
;
A
#
# COMPACT_ATOMS: atom_id res chain seq x y z
N MET A 1 -20.59 -20.65 42.92
CA MET A 1 -20.85 -19.85 41.70
C MET A 1 -19.90 -18.65 41.67
N ARG A 2 -18.72 -18.77 41.06
CA ARG A 2 -17.79 -17.66 40.78
C ARG A 2 -16.88 -18.03 39.59
N TYR A 3 -17.36 -17.88 38.36
CA TYR A 3 -16.57 -18.05 37.13
C TYR A 3 -17.09 -17.16 35.98
N TYR A 4 -17.33 -15.86 36.22
CA TYR A 4 -17.80 -14.95 35.16
C TYR A 4 -16.94 -13.69 34.94
N THR A 5 -15.82 -13.53 35.66
CA THR A 5 -14.99 -12.32 35.56
C THR A 5 -13.77 -12.44 34.65
N ALA A 6 -13.38 -13.65 34.22
CA ALA A 6 -12.17 -13.87 33.42
C ALA A 6 -12.36 -13.69 31.90
N PHE A 7 -13.60 -13.70 31.40
CA PHE A 7 -13.86 -13.59 29.95
C PHE A 7 -13.85 -12.13 29.45
N TRP A 8 -14.09 -11.17 30.34
CA TRP A 8 -14.16 -9.76 29.96
C TRP A 8 -12.79 -9.08 29.93
N SER A 9 -11.81 -9.56 30.71
CA SER A 9 -10.45 -8.98 30.75
C SER A 9 -9.64 -9.23 29.48
N SER A 10 -9.92 -10.31 28.73
CA SER A 10 -9.22 -10.63 27.48
C SER A 10 -9.66 -9.71 26.34
N VAL A 11 -10.94 -9.35 26.25
CA VAL A 11 -11.47 -8.45 25.19
C VAL A 11 -10.83 -7.07 25.28
N TRP A 12 -10.64 -6.54 26.50
CA TRP A 12 -9.96 -5.26 26.72
C TRP A 12 -8.47 -5.32 26.41
N LEU A 13 -7.81 -6.47 26.62
CA LEU A 13 -6.41 -6.69 26.23
C LEU A 13 -6.23 -6.74 24.71
N TRP A 14 -7.17 -7.34 23.97
CA TRP A 14 -7.17 -7.31 22.50
C TRP A 14 -7.44 -5.90 21.93
N LEU A 15 -8.36 -5.15 22.55
CA LEU A 15 -8.63 -3.75 22.18
C LEU A 15 -7.45 -2.82 22.49
N ALA A 16 -6.72 -3.04 23.59
CA ALA A 16 -5.52 -2.29 23.91
C ALA A 16 -4.36 -2.58 22.94
N TRP A 17 -4.23 -3.82 22.45
CA TRP A 17 -3.28 -4.20 21.41
C TRP A 17 -3.60 -3.55 20.05
N LEU A 18 -4.88 -3.43 19.70
CA LEU A 18 -5.33 -2.78 18.45
C LEU A 18 -5.07 -1.26 18.43
N VAL A 19 -4.97 -0.60 19.58
CA VAL A 19 -4.73 0.85 19.69
C VAL A 19 -3.24 1.20 19.70
N ALA A 20 -2.35 0.25 20.00
CA ALA A 20 -0.90 0.47 20.05
C ALA A 20 -0.19 0.37 18.67
N ALA A 21 -0.90 -0.01 17.60
CA ALA A 21 -0.35 -0.19 16.26
C ALA A 21 -0.30 1.10 15.41
N SER A 22 -0.20 2.28 16.03
CA SER A 22 -0.13 3.56 15.31
C SER A 22 1.28 3.80 14.75
N ASN A 23 1.33 4.05 13.43
CA ASN A 23 2.51 4.41 12.60
C ASN A 23 3.16 3.26 11.81
N ALA A 24 2.38 2.38 11.20
CA ALA A 24 2.88 1.53 10.12
C ALA A 24 2.60 2.19 8.76
N HIS A 25 3.60 2.89 8.22
CA HIS A 25 3.55 3.42 6.86
C HIS A 25 4.36 2.56 5.91
N ALA A 26 3.64 1.70 5.20
CA ALA A 26 4.06 1.25 3.89
C ALA A 26 2.84 1.12 3.00
N ASP A 27 2.93 1.78 1.86
CA ASP A 27 1.85 1.85 0.90
C ASP A 27 2.38 1.44 -0.45
N ARG A 28 1.69 0.54 -1.16
CA ARG A 28 1.68 0.61 -2.61
C ARG A 28 1.00 1.93 -2.92
N VAL A 29 1.66 2.78 -3.68
CA VAL A 29 1.18 4.12 -3.97
C VAL A 29 -0.13 4.04 -4.75
N VAL A 30 -0.12 3.38 -5.91
CA VAL A 30 -1.37 3.01 -6.58
C VAL A 30 -1.22 1.67 -7.32
N LEU A 31 -0.28 1.59 -8.26
CA LEU A 31 0.05 0.38 -8.99
C LEU A 31 1.57 0.20 -9.06
N SER A 32 2.35 1.27 -9.02
CA SER A 32 3.80 1.24 -9.00
C SER A 32 4.36 0.86 -7.62
N PRO A 33 5.58 0.30 -7.58
CA PRO A 33 6.30 0.09 -6.33
C PRO A 33 6.64 1.44 -5.69
N SER A 34 6.35 1.59 -4.41
CA SER A 34 6.62 2.84 -3.69
C SER A 34 8.03 2.95 -3.13
N GLY A 35 8.78 1.84 -3.08
CA GLY A 35 10.07 1.76 -2.41
C GLY A 35 10.01 1.68 -0.87
N TYR A 36 8.82 1.79 -0.26
CA TYR A 36 8.61 1.53 1.16
C TYR A 36 8.04 0.11 1.36
N ASN A 37 8.50 -0.57 2.42
CA ASN A 37 7.97 -1.89 2.80
C ASN A 37 7.22 -1.80 4.12
N LEU A 38 6.22 -2.67 4.26
CA LEU A 38 5.50 -2.89 5.49
C LEU A 38 6.51 -3.18 6.61
N PRO A 39 6.30 -2.59 7.80
CA PRO A 39 7.11 -2.96 8.95
C PRO A 39 7.08 -4.49 9.18
N PRO A 40 8.15 -5.08 9.71
CA PRO A 40 8.16 -6.50 10.06
C PRO A 40 6.99 -6.85 10.99
N GLY A 41 6.27 -7.92 10.67
CA GLY A 41 5.08 -8.35 11.42
C GLY A 41 3.79 -7.64 11.01
N SER A 42 3.82 -6.74 10.02
CA SER A 42 2.62 -6.06 9.55
C SER A 42 1.87 -6.85 8.47
N LEU A 43 0.54 -6.74 8.49
CA LEU A 43 -0.39 -7.29 7.53
C LEU A 43 -1.26 -6.16 6.97
N LYS A 44 -1.42 -6.10 5.66
CA LYS A 44 -2.36 -5.16 5.03
C LYS A 44 -3.28 -5.87 4.06
N LEU A 45 -4.58 -5.65 4.22
CA LEU A 45 -5.63 -6.09 3.30
C LEU A 45 -6.19 -4.87 2.59
N GLU A 46 -6.40 -4.96 1.27
CA GLU A 46 -6.99 -3.90 0.47
C GLU A 46 -7.98 -4.48 -0.53
N VAL A 47 -9.10 -3.78 -0.73
CA VAL A 47 -10.10 -4.10 -1.73
C VAL A 47 -10.44 -2.85 -2.53
N ALA A 48 -10.58 -2.97 -3.85
CA ALA A 48 -11.04 -1.89 -4.71
C ALA A 48 -12.01 -2.45 -5.76
N ARG A 49 -13.17 -1.81 -5.93
CA ARG A 49 -14.21 -2.21 -6.87
C ARG A 49 -14.43 -1.11 -7.90
N ARG A 50 -14.48 -1.49 -9.17
CA ARG A 50 -14.77 -0.57 -10.28
C ARG A 50 -16.20 -0.04 -10.18
N GLU A 51 -16.38 1.24 -10.46
CA GLU A 51 -17.69 1.90 -10.47
C GLU A 51 -18.58 1.45 -11.65
N SER A 52 -18.01 1.29 -12.83
CA SER A 52 -18.74 0.98 -14.06
C SER A 52 -19.29 -0.47 -14.12
N GLN A 53 -20.32 -0.69 -14.94
CA GLN A 53 -20.93 -2.02 -15.14
C GLN A 53 -19.89 -2.98 -15.71
N GLY A 54 -19.51 -4.00 -14.93
CA GLY A 54 -18.43 -4.94 -15.28
C GLY A 54 -17.76 -5.60 -14.08
N GLY A 55 -17.95 -5.05 -12.87
CA GLY A 55 -17.72 -5.77 -11.61
C GLY A 55 -16.28 -6.11 -11.28
N LEU A 56 -15.29 -5.52 -11.97
CA LEU A 56 -13.89 -5.77 -11.67
C LEU A 56 -13.60 -5.38 -10.22
N THR A 57 -13.17 -6.36 -9.43
CA THR A 57 -12.79 -6.18 -8.05
C THR A 57 -11.37 -6.68 -7.86
N TYR A 58 -10.56 -5.82 -7.26
CA TYR A 58 -9.21 -6.15 -6.86
C TYR A 58 -9.16 -6.41 -5.36
N TYR A 59 -8.38 -7.43 -4.99
CA TYR A 59 -8.03 -7.75 -3.62
C TYR A 59 -6.52 -7.81 -3.52
N TRP A 60 -5.97 -7.26 -2.46
CA TRP A 60 -4.54 -7.33 -2.18
C TRP A 60 -4.29 -7.66 -0.72
N LEU A 61 -3.33 -8.55 -0.52
CA LEU A 61 -2.83 -8.92 0.79
C LEU A 61 -1.32 -8.71 0.78
N ASN A 62 -0.83 -7.93 1.74
CA ASN A 62 0.59 -7.63 1.87
C ASN A 62 1.07 -8.06 3.25
N LEU A 63 2.25 -8.68 3.29
CA LEU A 63 2.88 -9.22 4.48
C LEU A 63 4.30 -8.63 4.61
N GLY A 64 4.52 -7.84 5.65
CA GLY A 64 5.85 -7.36 6.03
C GLY A 64 6.59 -8.37 6.89
N LEU A 65 7.77 -8.79 6.45
CA LEU A 65 8.61 -9.79 7.11
C LEU A 65 9.92 -9.16 7.62
N VAL A 66 10.57 -9.87 8.54
CA VAL A 66 11.86 -9.46 9.10
C VAL A 66 12.91 -9.37 7.99
N GLY A 67 13.82 -8.39 8.11
CA GLY A 67 14.87 -8.15 7.11
C GLY A 67 14.40 -7.28 5.94
N GLY A 68 13.25 -6.61 6.07
CA GLY A 68 12.74 -5.71 5.04
C GLY A 68 12.23 -6.46 3.81
N LEU A 69 11.79 -7.71 3.97
CA LEU A 69 11.12 -8.49 2.92
C LEU A 69 9.62 -8.21 2.97
N GLU A 70 8.99 -8.02 1.82
CA GLU A 70 7.54 -7.90 1.69
C GLU A 70 7.03 -8.89 0.63
N ILE A 71 5.90 -9.53 0.94
CA ILE A 71 5.19 -10.41 0.01
C ILE A 71 3.80 -9.81 -0.24
N GLU A 72 3.43 -9.64 -1.50
CA GLU A 72 2.10 -9.22 -1.92
C GLU A 72 1.43 -10.36 -2.71
N THR A 73 0.19 -10.69 -2.36
CA THR A 73 -0.69 -11.47 -3.23
C THR A 73 -1.82 -10.59 -3.71
N ALA A 74 -2.10 -10.60 -5.01
CA ALA A 74 -3.21 -9.87 -5.60
C ALA A 74 -4.20 -10.82 -6.27
N ARG A 75 -5.48 -10.47 -6.24
CA ARG A 75 -6.53 -11.10 -7.04
C ARG A 75 -7.30 -10.03 -7.80
N ALA A 76 -7.44 -10.21 -9.10
CA ALA A 76 -8.32 -9.43 -9.96
C ALA A 76 -9.48 -10.31 -10.42
N GLU A 77 -10.71 -9.91 -10.13
CA GLU A 77 -11.90 -10.72 -10.38
C GLU A 77 -12.94 -9.95 -11.20
N THR A 78 -13.38 -10.58 -12.30
CA THR A 78 -14.56 -10.18 -13.08
C THR A 78 -15.58 -11.31 -13.08
N SER A 79 -16.77 -11.09 -13.65
CA SER A 79 -17.79 -12.14 -13.79
C SER A 79 -17.35 -13.35 -14.62
N ALA A 80 -16.31 -13.20 -15.46
CA ALA A 80 -15.87 -14.25 -16.39
C ALA A 80 -14.48 -14.81 -16.06
N ARG A 81 -13.68 -14.12 -15.24
CA ARG A 81 -12.27 -14.48 -15.02
C ARG A 81 -11.77 -14.04 -13.66
N GLN A 82 -10.93 -14.88 -13.07
CA GLN A 82 -10.11 -14.57 -11.91
C GLN A 82 -8.63 -14.67 -12.30
N ILE A 83 -7.82 -13.73 -11.81
CA ILE A 83 -6.37 -13.68 -12.03
C ILE A 83 -5.71 -13.46 -10.68
N ASP A 84 -4.84 -14.38 -10.29
CA ASP A 84 -4.03 -14.29 -9.08
C ASP A 84 -2.58 -13.94 -9.44
N SER A 85 -1.96 -13.07 -8.67
CA SER A 85 -0.53 -12.74 -8.79
C SER A 85 0.17 -12.73 -7.44
N LEU A 86 1.47 -12.98 -7.50
CA LEU A 86 2.39 -12.96 -6.35
C LEU A 86 3.53 -12.00 -6.67
N SER A 87 3.81 -11.07 -5.78
CA SER A 87 4.92 -10.14 -5.86
C SER A 87 5.77 -10.24 -4.59
N VAL A 88 7.07 -9.96 -4.73
CA VAL A 88 8.03 -9.97 -3.63
C VAL A 88 8.93 -8.74 -3.77
N GLN A 89 9.18 -8.04 -2.66
CA GLN A 89 10.08 -6.88 -2.61
C GLN A 89 11.02 -7.02 -1.42
N ILE A 90 12.26 -6.54 -1.56
CA ILE A 90 13.21 -6.41 -0.46
C ILE A 90 13.79 -4.99 -0.41
N ASN A 91 13.81 -4.40 0.79
CA ASN A 91 14.48 -3.13 1.03
C ASN A 91 15.98 -3.36 1.18
N LEU A 92 16.75 -2.76 0.27
CA LEU A 92 18.21 -2.74 0.33
C LEU A 92 18.70 -1.66 1.29
N LEU A 93 18.04 -0.50 1.28
CA LEU A 93 18.30 0.62 2.18
C LEU A 93 16.96 1.07 2.79
N PRO A 94 16.80 1.04 4.12
CA PRO A 94 15.63 1.61 4.76
C PRO A 94 15.72 3.14 4.78
N ASP A 95 14.56 3.81 4.83
CA ASP A 95 14.49 5.24 5.13
C ASP A 95 14.85 5.47 6.60
N ILE A 96 15.90 6.26 6.85
CA ILE A 96 16.34 6.70 8.18
C ILE A 96 16.23 8.23 8.34
N GLY A 97 15.38 8.88 7.55
CA GLY A 97 14.99 10.29 7.66
C GLY A 97 15.83 11.25 6.81
N PHE A 98 17.06 10.88 6.44
CA PHE A 98 17.94 11.69 5.58
C PHE A 98 18.46 10.94 4.34
N THR A 99 18.32 9.62 4.31
CA THR A 99 18.62 8.81 3.12
C THR A 99 17.34 8.29 2.50
N PRO A 100 17.23 8.26 1.17
CA PRO A 100 16.09 7.62 0.53
C PRO A 100 16.07 6.12 0.83
N ALA A 101 14.88 5.55 0.94
CA ALA A 101 14.69 4.11 0.88
C ALA A 101 15.02 3.62 -0.54
N VAL A 102 15.63 2.45 -0.64
CA VAL A 102 15.88 1.77 -1.91
C VAL A 102 15.43 0.33 -1.79
N SER A 103 14.63 -0.12 -2.76
CA SER A 103 14.11 -1.47 -2.80
C SER A 103 14.25 -2.10 -4.19
N VAL A 104 14.27 -3.42 -4.22
CA VAL A 104 14.21 -4.20 -5.45
C VAL A 104 13.13 -5.26 -5.30
N GLY A 105 12.48 -5.60 -6.39
CA GLY A 105 11.41 -6.59 -6.33
C GLY A 105 11.06 -7.22 -7.66
N VAL A 106 10.25 -8.26 -7.53
CA VAL A 106 9.61 -8.99 -8.62
C VAL A 106 8.12 -8.80 -8.47
N ARG A 107 7.45 -8.32 -9.51
CA ARG A 107 6.00 -8.25 -9.59
C ARG A 107 5.48 -9.38 -10.46
N ASP A 108 4.35 -9.95 -10.05
CA ASP A 108 3.68 -11.03 -10.80
C ASP A 108 4.64 -12.15 -11.21
N ALA A 109 5.30 -12.77 -10.23
CA ALA A 109 6.29 -13.82 -10.44
C ALA A 109 5.72 -15.05 -11.20
N GLY A 110 4.39 -15.18 -11.27
CA GLY A 110 3.70 -16.27 -11.99
C GLY A 110 3.29 -15.93 -13.42
N ASP A 111 3.57 -14.72 -13.91
CA ASP A 111 3.24 -14.22 -15.25
C ASP A 111 1.75 -14.42 -15.60
N LYS A 112 0.86 -14.06 -14.67
CA LYS A 112 -0.59 -14.30 -14.80
C LYS A 112 -1.37 -13.07 -15.20
N THR A 113 -0.84 -11.89 -14.90
CA THR A 113 -1.50 -10.61 -15.18
C THR A 113 -1.30 -10.20 -16.64
N PRO A 114 -2.16 -9.33 -17.21
CA PRO A 114 -1.97 -8.82 -18.57
C PRO A 114 -0.64 -8.06 -18.78
N ASN A 115 -0.06 -7.53 -17.71
CA ASN A 115 1.24 -6.86 -17.74
C ASN A 115 2.41 -7.86 -17.69
N GLY A 116 2.17 -9.06 -17.17
CA GLY A 116 3.18 -10.09 -16.98
C GLY A 116 4.18 -9.77 -15.88
N SER A 117 5.18 -10.65 -15.73
CA SER A 117 6.22 -10.51 -14.72
C SER A 117 7.08 -9.27 -14.92
N ALA A 118 7.46 -8.61 -13.82
CA ALA A 118 8.35 -7.46 -13.86
C ALA A 118 9.45 -7.53 -12.80
N LEU A 119 10.64 -7.08 -13.15
CA LEU A 119 11.71 -6.78 -12.19
C LEU A 119 11.85 -5.27 -12.09
N TYR A 120 12.06 -4.75 -10.89
CA TYR A 120 12.21 -3.31 -10.69
C TYR A 120 13.19 -2.96 -9.58
N VAL A 121 13.63 -1.71 -9.64
CA VAL A 121 14.31 -0.99 -8.57
C VAL A 121 13.47 0.24 -8.27
N ALA A 122 13.17 0.47 -7.00
CA ALA A 122 12.42 1.64 -6.53
C ALA A 122 13.23 2.42 -5.50
N VAL A 123 13.03 3.73 -5.51
CA VAL A 123 13.62 4.67 -4.57
C VAL A 123 12.48 5.51 -4.00
N ALA A 124 12.50 5.72 -2.69
CA ALA A 124 11.50 6.50 -1.99
C ALA A 124 12.17 7.48 -1.04
N HIS A 125 11.60 8.68 -0.89
CA HIS A 125 12.15 9.68 0.02
C HIS A 125 11.02 10.45 0.70
N ARG A 126 11.01 10.42 2.02
CA ARG A 126 10.18 11.29 2.85
C ARG A 126 10.87 12.63 2.91
N LEU A 127 10.16 13.71 2.57
CA LEU A 127 10.74 15.05 2.63
C LEU A 127 10.72 15.56 4.08
N PRO A 128 11.88 15.71 4.74
CA PRO A 128 11.93 15.99 6.17
C PRO A 128 11.76 17.47 6.52
N TYR A 129 12.00 18.37 5.55
CA TYR A 129 11.95 19.82 5.75
C TYR A 129 10.86 20.44 4.88
N MET A 130 9.65 20.44 5.41
CA MET A 130 8.59 21.31 4.92
C MET A 130 8.40 22.45 5.92
N PRO A 131 8.37 23.72 5.46
CA PRO A 131 7.90 24.81 6.31
C PRO A 131 6.54 24.41 6.91
N PRO A 132 6.25 24.74 8.18
CA PRO A 132 4.98 24.42 8.79
C PRO A 132 3.82 24.83 7.88
N ASN A 133 3.07 23.84 7.40
CA ASN A 133 1.96 24.04 6.48
C ASN A 133 0.70 23.44 7.11
N PRO A 134 -0.37 24.21 7.34
CA PRO A 134 -1.59 23.69 7.95
C PRO A 134 -2.29 22.62 7.11
N PHE A 135 -1.94 22.48 5.83
CA PHE A 135 -2.54 21.53 4.90
C PHE A 135 -1.67 20.31 4.59
N ILE A 136 -0.37 20.33 4.91
CA ILE A 136 0.57 19.25 4.56
C ILE A 136 1.35 18.85 5.81
N GLU A 137 1.15 17.62 6.24
CA GLU A 137 1.86 17.00 7.36
C GLU A 137 3.09 16.24 6.86
N GLU A 138 2.92 15.46 5.79
CA GLU A 138 3.98 14.64 5.21
C GLU A 138 3.90 14.67 3.68
N MET A 139 5.06 14.63 3.03
CA MET A 139 5.16 14.38 1.60
C MET A 139 6.22 13.33 1.32
N TYR A 140 5.87 12.41 0.45
CA TYR A 140 6.71 11.33 -0.02
C TYR A 140 6.89 11.47 -1.52
N LEU A 141 8.11 11.30 -1.98
CA LEU A 141 8.44 11.15 -3.39
C LEU A 141 8.93 9.73 -3.61
N PHE A 142 8.54 9.12 -4.72
CA PHE A 142 9.04 7.81 -5.08
C PHE A 142 9.19 7.71 -6.60
N GLY A 143 10.04 6.80 -7.02
CA GLY A 143 10.24 6.51 -8.43
C GLY A 143 11.26 5.42 -8.62
N GLY A 144 11.44 5.02 -9.87
CA GLY A 144 12.30 3.90 -10.15
C GLY A 144 12.29 3.49 -11.60
N LEU A 145 12.84 2.31 -11.85
CA LEU A 145 12.89 1.70 -13.16
C LEU A 145 12.44 0.24 -13.09
N GLY A 146 11.75 -0.21 -14.12
CA GLY A 146 11.36 -1.60 -14.27
C GLY A 146 11.64 -2.16 -15.67
N VAL A 147 11.74 -3.47 -15.73
CA VAL A 147 11.75 -4.28 -16.96
C VAL A 147 10.64 -5.34 -16.91
N GLY A 148 10.18 -5.78 -18.08
CA GLY A 148 9.07 -6.74 -18.19
C GLY A 148 7.70 -6.06 -18.18
N GLY A 149 6.87 -6.36 -17.17
CA GLY A 149 5.54 -5.79 -17.02
C GLY A 149 5.49 -4.32 -16.60
N ILE A 150 6.53 -3.84 -15.92
CA ILE A 150 6.81 -2.42 -15.70
C ILE A 150 7.88 -2.06 -16.74
N ARG A 151 7.60 -1.13 -17.67
CA ARG A 151 8.50 -0.83 -18.78
C ARG A 151 9.06 0.58 -18.69
N GLY A 152 10.26 0.70 -18.13
CA GLY A 152 10.96 1.97 -18.04
C GLY A 152 10.74 2.67 -16.71
N LEU A 153 10.70 4.01 -16.76
CA LEU A 153 10.64 4.84 -15.57
C LEU A 153 9.22 4.92 -15.01
N PHE A 154 9.12 4.88 -13.69
CA PHE A 154 7.91 5.25 -12.95
C PHE A 154 8.26 6.26 -11.87
N ALA A 155 7.29 7.09 -11.50
CA ALA A 155 7.45 8.10 -10.47
C ALA A 155 6.10 8.47 -9.85
N GLY A 156 6.14 9.06 -8.67
CA GLY A 156 4.97 9.69 -8.10
C GLY A 156 5.25 10.40 -6.79
N ALA A 157 4.18 10.91 -6.21
CA ALA A 157 4.19 11.59 -4.94
C ALA A 157 2.96 11.22 -4.10
N GLU A 158 3.12 11.24 -2.79
CA GLU A 158 2.05 11.12 -1.82
C GLU A 158 2.12 12.31 -0.86
N ILE A 159 0.98 12.95 -0.64
CA ILE A 159 0.79 14.04 0.30
C ILE A 159 -0.19 13.58 1.36
N ARG A 160 0.16 13.75 2.64
CA ARG A 160 -0.74 13.53 3.76
C ARG A 160 -1.00 14.83 4.48
N THR A 161 -2.23 14.98 4.93
CA THR A 161 -2.71 16.17 5.64
C THR A 161 -2.98 15.84 7.11
N PRO A 162 -2.94 16.84 8.01
CA PRO A 162 -3.32 16.66 9.42
C PRO A 162 -4.76 16.18 9.63
N TYR A 163 -5.61 16.27 8.60
CA TYR A 163 -7.01 15.86 8.60
C TYR A 163 -7.20 14.38 8.23
N ARG A 164 -6.11 13.60 8.20
CA ARG A 164 -6.13 12.18 7.79
C ARG A 164 -6.63 11.96 6.36
N LEU A 165 -6.45 12.97 5.52
CA LEU A 165 -6.63 12.87 4.07
C LEU A 165 -5.26 12.64 3.44
N GLY A 166 -5.22 11.75 2.46
CA GLY A 166 -4.05 11.50 1.63
C GLY A 166 -4.38 11.66 0.16
N LEU A 167 -3.48 12.29 -0.59
CA LEU A 167 -3.54 12.36 -2.05
C LEU A 167 -2.27 11.73 -2.61
N THR A 168 -2.45 10.78 -3.50
CA THR A 168 -1.37 10.06 -4.14
C THR A 168 -1.50 10.16 -5.64
N ALA A 169 -0.42 10.49 -6.34
CA ALA A 169 -0.37 10.56 -7.79
C ALA A 169 0.86 9.82 -8.30
N GLU A 170 0.68 9.04 -9.36
CA GLU A 170 1.66 8.13 -9.91
C GLU A 170 1.63 8.16 -11.43
N TYR A 171 2.79 8.02 -12.04
CA TYR A 171 2.96 7.77 -13.46
C TYR A 171 3.85 6.53 -13.66
N ASP A 172 3.37 5.55 -14.42
CA ASP A 172 4.02 4.23 -14.58
C ASP A 172 4.57 3.97 -15.98
N SER A 173 4.92 5.03 -16.73
CA SER A 173 5.26 5.06 -18.16
C SER A 173 4.08 4.90 -19.14
N ARG A 174 2.92 4.42 -18.68
CA ARG A 174 1.75 4.18 -19.53
C ARG A 174 0.58 5.09 -19.17
N ALA A 175 0.28 5.18 -17.89
CA ALA A 175 -0.88 5.89 -17.40
C ALA A 175 -0.54 6.73 -16.16
N TRP A 176 -1.38 7.73 -15.93
CA TRP A 176 -1.45 8.45 -14.67
C TRP A 176 -2.49 7.79 -13.78
N ASN A 177 -2.10 7.50 -12.54
CA ASN A 177 -2.96 6.94 -11.53
C ASN A 177 -3.04 7.90 -10.35
N VAL A 178 -4.25 8.10 -9.83
CA VAL A 178 -4.49 9.04 -8.72
C VAL A 178 -5.34 8.35 -7.66
N VAL A 179 -5.02 8.59 -6.39
CA VAL A 179 -5.75 8.05 -5.27
C VAL A 179 -6.02 9.15 -4.25
N LEU A 180 -7.29 9.30 -3.91
CA LEU A 180 -7.71 10.07 -2.75
C LEU A 180 -8.01 9.07 -1.62
N SER A 181 -7.48 9.32 -0.44
CA SER A 181 -7.66 8.48 0.72
C SER A 181 -8.12 9.27 1.94
N TRP A 182 -8.89 8.61 2.79
CA TRP A 182 -9.35 9.14 4.06
C TRP A 182 -9.28 8.06 5.14
N GLU A 183 -8.66 8.38 6.27
CA GLU A 183 -8.56 7.48 7.42
C GLU A 183 -9.47 7.95 8.56
N PRO A 184 -10.76 7.55 8.58
CA PRO A 184 -11.64 7.89 9.69
C PRO A 184 -11.11 7.37 11.03
N VAL A 185 -10.46 6.20 11.02
CA VAL A 185 -9.81 5.57 12.17
C VAL A 185 -8.45 4.99 11.75
N PRO A 186 -7.47 4.85 12.67
CA PRO A 186 -6.13 4.39 12.32
C PRO A 186 -6.06 3.03 11.60
N LEU A 187 -7.06 2.17 11.82
CA LEU A 187 -7.12 0.84 11.23
C LEU A 187 -7.74 0.83 9.81
N VAL A 188 -8.57 1.81 9.47
CA VAL A 188 -9.40 1.78 8.26
C VAL A 188 -9.08 2.99 7.39
N ARG A 189 -8.67 2.73 6.15
CA ARG A 189 -8.48 3.77 5.13
C ARG A 189 -9.42 3.54 3.97
N LEU A 190 -10.33 4.49 3.76
CA LEU A 190 -11.20 4.55 2.59
C LEU A 190 -10.42 5.16 1.43
N ARG A 191 -10.63 4.65 0.22
CA ARG A 191 -9.90 5.11 -0.97
C ARG A 191 -10.82 5.24 -2.17
N LEU A 192 -10.60 6.29 -2.93
CA LEU A 192 -11.12 6.51 -4.27
C LEU A 192 -9.93 6.53 -5.22
N TYR A 193 -9.97 5.68 -6.24
CA TYR A 193 -8.88 5.49 -7.19
C TYR A 193 -9.33 5.88 -8.59
N GLN A 194 -8.43 6.52 -9.33
CA GLN A 194 -8.48 6.65 -10.77
C GLN A 194 -7.33 5.80 -11.32
N LEU A 195 -7.63 4.61 -11.85
CA LEU A 195 -6.64 3.64 -12.36
C LEU A 195 -6.85 3.44 -13.85
N ASP A 196 -5.84 3.70 -14.67
CA ASP A 196 -5.92 3.50 -16.13
C ASP A 196 -7.15 4.16 -16.78
N GLY A 197 -7.58 5.32 -16.27
CA GLY A 197 -8.77 6.03 -16.73
C GLY A 197 -10.11 5.53 -16.18
N GLU A 198 -10.11 4.53 -15.31
CA GLU A 198 -11.31 3.97 -14.67
C GLU A 198 -11.38 4.33 -13.17
N THR A 199 -12.59 4.56 -12.68
CA THR A 199 -12.83 4.90 -11.27
C THR A 199 -13.08 3.65 -10.42
N TYR A 200 -12.44 3.58 -9.26
CA TYR A 200 -12.66 2.53 -8.26
C TYR A 200 -12.88 3.15 -6.90
N TYR A 201 -13.63 2.48 -6.06
CA TYR A 201 -13.75 2.79 -4.64
C TYR A 201 -13.37 1.56 -3.82
N GLY A 202 -12.83 1.78 -2.64
CA GLY A 202 -12.27 0.70 -1.85
C GLY A 202 -11.93 1.07 -0.43
N ALA A 203 -11.39 0.09 0.26
CA ALA A 203 -10.91 0.24 1.62
C ALA A 203 -9.65 -0.60 1.84
N SER A 204 -8.83 -0.18 2.79
CA SER A 204 -7.74 -1.00 3.31
C SER A 204 -7.74 -1.04 4.82
N LEU A 205 -7.21 -2.15 5.33
CA LEU A 205 -6.96 -2.43 6.73
C LEU A 205 -5.49 -2.74 6.89
N ALA A 206 -4.82 -2.07 7.83
CA ALA A 206 -3.42 -2.32 8.15
C ALA A 206 -3.27 -2.67 9.63
N LEU A 207 -2.64 -3.80 9.91
CA LEU A 207 -2.39 -4.34 11.25
C LEU A 207 -0.88 -4.50 11.42
N SER A 208 -0.40 -4.27 12.64
CA SER A 208 0.97 -4.62 13.04
C SER A 208 0.90 -5.58 14.21
N LEU A 209 1.59 -6.72 14.09
CA LEU A 209 1.65 -7.79 15.10
C LEU A 209 2.83 -7.65 16.06
#